data_AF-A0A2D7TTZ2-F1
#
_entry.id   AF-A0A2D7TTZ2-F1
#
_cell.length_a   1.000
_cell.length_b   1.000
_cell.length_c   1.000
_cell.angle_alpha   90.00
_cell.angle_beta   90.00
_cell.angle_gamma   90.00
#
_symmetry.space_group_name_H-M   'P 1'
#
loop_
_entity.id
_entity.type
_entity.pdbx_description
1 polymer ?
#
loop_
_entity_poly.entity_id
_entity_poly.type
_entity_poly.pdbx_seq_one_letter_code
_entity_poly.pdbx_strand_id
1 'polypeptide(L)'
;SGQSGPFRVTLSLSERGIQFDIADSENTPLVTIDISMAPFRRHIRDYFMVCESYYDAIRSATPDKIETIDQARRVLHNEGAEILRTRLAGQADIDDDTARRLFTLISVLQMRG
;
A
#
# COMPACT_ATOMS: atom_id res chain seq x y z
N SER A 1 17.71 -14.13 -13.49
CA SER A 1 16.46 -14.92 -13.55
C SER A 1 15.75 -14.75 -12.22
N GLY A 2 14.49 -14.29 -12.24
CA GLY A 2 13.67 -14.19 -11.03
C GLY A 2 13.06 -15.54 -10.66
N GLN A 3 12.75 -15.75 -9.38
CA GLN A 3 11.98 -16.91 -8.94
C GLN A 3 10.53 -16.77 -9.44
N SER A 4 9.89 -17.88 -9.77
CA SER A 4 8.47 -17.91 -10.14
C SER A 4 7.65 -18.43 -8.96
N GLY A 5 6.51 -17.77 -8.70
CA GLY A 5 5.63 -18.11 -7.58
C GLY A 5 4.87 -19.44 -7.77
N PRO A 6 3.87 -19.72 -6.91
CA PRO A 6 3.23 -18.76 -6.00
C PRO A 6 4.08 -18.42 -4.78
N PHE A 7 4.03 -17.14 -4.38
CA PHE A 7 4.68 -16.65 -3.17
C PHE A 7 3.67 -16.38 -2.06
N ARG A 8 4.10 -16.59 -0.83
CA ARG A 8 3.44 -16.10 0.38
C ARG A 8 4.18 -14.86 0.85
N VAL A 9 3.43 -13.78 1.12
CA VAL A 9 4.01 -12.50 1.57
C VAL A 9 3.39 -12.12 2.90
N THR A 10 4.23 -11.94 3.92
CA THR A 10 3.85 -11.38 5.21
C THR A 10 4.36 -9.95 5.31
N LEU A 11 3.48 -9.02 5.69
CA LEU A 11 3.80 -7.62 5.91
C LEU A 11 3.87 -7.34 7.41
N SER A 12 4.94 -6.67 7.85
CA SER A 12 5.06 -6.21 9.23
C SER A 12 5.71 -4.82 9.31
N LEU A 13 5.38 -4.07 10.36
CA LEU A 13 6.09 -2.83 10.68
C LEU A 13 7.38 -3.19 11.43
N SER A 14 8.48 -2.55 11.05
CA SER A 14 9.78 -2.67 11.72
C SER A 14 10.31 -1.27 12.08
N GLU A 15 11.37 -1.19 12.88
CA GLU A 15 12.03 0.10 13.18
C GLU A 15 12.51 0.83 11.91
N ARG A 16 12.77 0.08 10.83
CA ARG A 16 13.30 0.60 9.56
C ARG A 16 12.19 1.03 8.59
N GLY A 17 10.94 0.60 8.80
CA GLY A 17 9.79 0.92 7.96
C GLY A 17 8.80 -0.23 7.84
N ILE A 18 8.59 -0.72 6.62
CA ILE A 18 7.79 -1.93 6.35
C ILE A 18 8.73 -3.06 5.92
N GLN A 19 8.51 -4.23 6.48
CA GLN A 19 9.19 -5.46 6.13
C GLN A 19 8.25 -6.38 5.34
N PHE A 20 8.77 -6.95 4.27
CA PHE A 20 8.12 -7.98 3.45
C PHE A 20 8.88 -9.29 3.65
N ASP A 21 8.26 -10.26 4.31
CA ASP A 21 8.79 -11.62 4.39
C ASP A 21 8.15 -12.46 3.29
N ILE A 22 8.99 -12.92 2.35
CA ILE A 22 8.57 -13.69 1.18
C ILE A 22 8.97 -15.15 1.38
N ALA A 23 8.00 -16.05 1.23
CA ALA A 23 8.18 -17.50 1.30
C ALA A 23 7.56 -18.19 0.08
N ASP A 24 7.97 -19.42 -0.19
CA ASP A 24 7.33 -20.26 -1.20
C ASP A 24 5.96 -20.80 -0.73
N SER A 25 5.32 -21.64 -1.55
CA SER A 25 4.04 -22.27 -1.22
C SER A 25 4.08 -23.15 0.03
N GLU A 26 5.24 -23.72 0.37
CA GLU A 26 5.48 -24.62 1.50
C GLU A 26 5.88 -23.86 2.79
N ASN A 27 5.91 -22.53 2.74
CA ASN A 27 6.39 -21.61 3.79
C ASN A 27 7.91 -21.65 4.00
N THR A 28 8.70 -22.12 3.03
CA THR A 28 10.16 -21.98 3.08
C THR A 28 10.51 -20.51 2.86
N PRO A 29 11.24 -19.86 3.79
CA PRO A 29 11.65 -18.47 3.63
C PRO A 29 12.58 -18.31 2.42
N LEU A 30 12.30 -17.31 1.58
CA LEU A 30 13.07 -17.03 0.37
C LEU A 30 13.88 -15.74 0.51
N VAL A 31 13.21 -14.65 0.89
CA VAL A 31 13.85 -13.33 1.03
C VAL A 31 13.04 -12.43 1.95
N THR A 32 13.74 -11.56 2.67
CA THR A 32 13.14 -10.45 3.41
C THR A 32 13.55 -9.14 2.76
N ILE A 33 12.58 -8.26 2.51
CA ILE A 33 12.79 -6.93 1.93
C ILE A 33 12.32 -5.88 2.93
N ASP A 34 13.20 -4.94 3.29
CA ASP A 34 12.85 -3.77 4.10
C ASP A 34 12.82 -2.51 3.23
N ILE A 35 11.76 -1.72 3.32
CA ILE A 35 11.73 -0.37 2.73
C ILE A 35 11.33 0.67 3.77
N SER A 36 11.96 1.84 3.70
CA SER A 36 11.67 2.97 4.58
C SER A 36 10.23 3.46 4.39
N MET A 37 9.55 3.77 5.50
CA MET A 37 8.24 4.45 5.48
C MET A 37 8.28 5.93 5.19
N ALA A 38 9.45 6.57 5.25
CA ALA A 38 9.55 8.03 5.07
C ALA A 38 8.89 8.56 3.76
N PRO A 39 9.06 7.91 2.58
CA PRO A 39 8.43 8.37 1.34
C PRO A 39 6.89 8.26 1.32
N PHE A 40 6.32 7.38 2.14
CA PHE A 40 4.89 7.07 2.14
C PHE A 40 4.09 7.93 3.13
N ARG A 41 4.74 8.48 4.17
CA ARG A 41 4.08 9.17 5.28
C ARG A 41 3.06 10.22 4.85
N ARG A 42 3.42 11.06 3.87
CA ARG A 42 2.51 12.11 3.37
C ARG A 42 1.29 11.49 2.69
N HIS A 43 1.49 10.61 1.72
CA HIS A 43 0.41 9.98 0.96
C HIS A 43 -0.53 9.18 1.85
N ILE A 44 0.01 8.43 2.82
CA ILE A 44 -0.76 7.66 3.80
C ILE A 44 -1.65 8.59 4.64
N ARG A 45 -1.09 9.68 5.17
CA ARG A 45 -1.86 10.68 5.95
C ARG A 45 -2.94 11.35 5.10
N ASP A 46 -2.58 11.83 3.91
CA ASP A 46 -3.51 12.52 3.01
C ASP A 46 -4.63 11.55 2.58
N TYR A 47 -4.29 10.27 2.33
CA TYR A 47 -5.25 9.21 2.04
C TYR A 47 -6.25 8.99 3.17
N PHE A 48 -5.82 9.01 4.43
CA PHE A 48 -6.73 8.89 5.56
C PHE A 48 -7.67 10.06 5.70
N MET A 49 -7.17 11.29 5.58
CA MET A 49 -8.02 12.48 5.63
C MET A 49 -9.11 12.44 4.55
N VAL A 50 -8.77 11.96 3.35
CA VAL A 50 -9.76 11.79 2.27
C VAL A 50 -10.73 10.64 2.57
N CYS A 51 -10.29 9.54 3.17
CA CYS A 51 -11.18 8.45 3.59
C CYS A 51 -12.18 8.88 4.67
N GLU A 52 -11.74 9.67 5.65
CA GLU A 52 -12.63 10.26 6.67
C GLU A 52 -13.64 11.20 6.01
N SER A 53 -13.15 12.11 5.15
CA SER A 53 -14.01 13.02 4.39
C SER A 53 -15.03 12.28 3.52
N TYR A 54 -14.64 11.16 2.92
CA TYR A 54 -15.53 10.29 2.15
C TYR A 54 -16.62 9.69 3.04
N TYR A 55 -16.24 9.17 4.21
CA TYR A 55 -17.17 8.57 5.15
C TYR A 55 -18.20 9.57 5.70
N ASP A 56 -17.80 10.81 5.92
CA ASP A 56 -18.73 11.88 6.29
C ASP A 56 -19.62 12.32 5.11
N ALA A 57 -19.05 12.38 3.90
CA ALA A 57 -19.77 12.79 2.71
C ALA A 57 -20.89 11.81 2.32
N ILE A 58 -20.68 10.49 2.43
CA ILE A 58 -21.73 9.51 2.09
C ILE A 58 -23.00 9.63 2.95
N ARG A 59 -22.93 10.32 4.09
CA ARG A 59 -24.08 10.52 4.99
C ARG A 59 -24.97 11.71 4.60
N SER A 60 -24.43 12.73 3.93
CA SER A 60 -25.14 14.01 3.75
C SER A 60 -24.77 14.82 2.51
N ALA A 61 -23.72 14.45 1.77
CA ALA A 61 -23.26 15.21 0.61
C ALA A 61 -23.99 14.80 -0.68
N THR A 62 -23.90 15.68 -1.68
CA THR A 62 -24.40 15.41 -3.03
C THR A 62 -23.56 14.33 -3.74
N PRO A 63 -24.13 13.59 -4.71
CA PRO A 63 -23.40 12.61 -5.51
C PRO A 63 -22.10 13.16 -6.12
N ASP A 64 -22.14 14.36 -6.72
CA ASP A 64 -20.98 15.00 -7.34
C ASP A 64 -19.84 15.24 -6.34
N LYS A 65 -20.17 15.61 -5.10
CA LYS A 65 -19.18 15.83 -4.03
C LYS A 65 -18.58 14.50 -3.57
N ILE A 66 -19.39 13.44 -3.46
CA ILE A 66 -18.91 12.09 -3.14
C ILE A 66 -17.96 11.60 -4.23
N GLU A 67 -18.31 11.79 -5.51
CA GLU A 67 -17.48 11.39 -6.64
C GLU A 67 -16.15 12.15 -6.66
N THR A 68 -16.16 13.46 -6.39
CA THR A 68 -14.94 14.29 -6.30
C THR A 68 -13.98 13.75 -5.23
N ILE A 69 -14.51 13.42 -4.04
CA ILE A 69 -13.70 12.87 -2.94
C ILE A 69 -13.18 11.47 -3.31
N ASP A 70 -14.02 10.65 -3.93
CA ASP A 70 -13.63 9.31 -4.37
C ASP A 70 -12.55 9.32 -5.46
N GLN A 71 -12.60 10.28 -6.38
CA GLN A 71 -11.53 10.51 -7.36
C GLN A 71 -10.22 10.91 -6.66
N ALA A 72 -10.25 11.86 -5.71
CA ALA A 72 -9.07 12.23 -4.94
C ALA A 72 -8.48 11.04 -4.16
N ARG A 73 -9.34 10.18 -3.61
CA ARG A 73 -8.94 8.93 -2.93
C ARG A 73 -8.20 7.99 -3.87
N ARG A 74 -8.70 7.81 -5.10
CA ARG A 74 -8.05 6.97 -6.13
C ARG A 74 -6.69 7.53 -6.54
N VAL A 75 -6.57 8.85 -6.71
CA VAL A 75 -5.29 9.50 -7.07
C VAL A 75 -4.23 9.19 -6.00
N LEU A 76 -4.55 9.38 -4.72
CA LEU A 76 -3.62 9.12 -3.62
C LEU A 76 -3.20 7.63 -3.54
N HIS A 77 -4.12 6.71 -3.83
CA HIS A 77 -3.80 5.28 -3.95
C HIS A 77 -2.81 5.00 -5.06
N ASN A 78 -3.04 5.58 -6.23
CA ASN A 78 -2.19 5.36 -7.40
C ASN A 78 -0.80 5.95 -7.17
N GLU A 79 -0.70 7.16 -6.61
CA GLU A 79 0.57 7.77 -6.24
C GLU A 79 1.34 6.93 -5.20
N GLY A 80 0.63 6.45 -4.18
CA GLY A 80 1.21 5.55 -3.17
C GLY A 80 1.71 4.22 -3.76
N ALA A 81 0.96 3.64 -4.69
CA ALA A 81 1.33 2.41 -5.39
C ALA A 81 2.56 2.61 -6.29
N GLU A 82 2.65 3.73 -7.01
CA GLU A 82 3.81 4.06 -7.85
C GLU A 82 5.08 4.27 -7.01
N ILE A 83 4.96 4.92 -5.85
CA ILE A 83 6.08 5.02 -4.90
C ILE A 83 6.48 3.62 -4.44
N LEU A 84 5.53 2.75 -4.10
CA LEU A 84 5.83 1.39 -3.66
C LEU A 84 6.60 0.59 -4.72
N ARG A 85 6.14 0.63 -5.97
CA ARG A 85 6.83 0.00 -7.11
C ARG A 85 8.25 0.52 -7.25
N THR A 86 8.42 1.83 -7.22
CA THR A 86 9.73 2.48 -7.33
C THR A 86 10.68 2.07 -6.20
N ARG A 87 10.16 1.89 -4.97
CA ARG A 87 10.96 1.47 -3.82
C ARG A 87 11.33 -0.01 -3.84
N LEU A 88 10.50 -0.85 -4.46
CA LEU A 88 10.75 -2.29 -4.61
C LEU A 88 11.58 -2.62 -5.86
N ALA A 89 11.66 -1.70 -6.83
CA ALA A 89 12.43 -1.88 -8.05
C ALA A 89 13.88 -2.31 -7.75
N GLY A 90 14.32 -3.38 -8.43
CA GLY A 90 15.62 -4.01 -8.20
C GLY A 90 15.65 -5.07 -7.09
N GLN A 91 14.59 -5.17 -6.28
CA GLN A 91 14.42 -6.24 -5.27
C GLN A 91 13.24 -7.16 -5.61
N ALA A 92 12.13 -6.59 -6.08
CA ALA A 92 10.95 -7.34 -6.53
C ALA A 92 10.20 -6.56 -7.63
N ASP A 93 9.77 -7.27 -8.66
CA ASP A 93 8.87 -6.73 -9.68
C ASP A 93 7.43 -7.04 -9.29
N ILE A 94 6.59 -6.01 -9.23
CA ILE A 94 5.16 -6.12 -8.96
C ILE A 94 4.36 -5.33 -9.99
N ASP A 95 3.20 -5.86 -10.37
CA ASP A 95 2.25 -5.15 -11.23
C ASP A 95 1.46 -4.08 -10.45
N ASP A 96 0.76 -3.24 -11.19
CA ASP A 96 0.01 -2.10 -10.64
C ASP A 96 -1.07 -2.52 -9.64
N ASP A 97 -1.75 -3.64 -9.93
CA ASP A 97 -2.81 -4.16 -9.07
C ASP A 97 -2.26 -4.70 -7.74
N THR A 98 -1.12 -5.39 -7.78
CA THR A 98 -0.41 -5.87 -6.60
C THR A 98 0.10 -4.69 -5.78
N ALA A 99 0.70 -3.67 -6.43
CA ALA A 99 1.17 -2.47 -5.76
C ALA A 99 0.04 -1.73 -5.02
N ARG A 100 -1.12 -1.56 -5.67
CA ARG A 100 -2.29 -0.92 -5.05
C ARG A 100 -2.85 -1.72 -3.86
N ARG A 101 -2.91 -3.05 -3.97
CA ARG A 101 -3.34 -3.93 -2.87
C ARG A 101 -2.37 -3.86 -1.69
N LEU A 102 -1.07 -3.91 -1.94
CA LEU A 102 -0.04 -3.80 -0.91
C LEU A 102 -0.06 -2.41 -0.25
N PHE A 103 -0.19 -1.32 -1.01
CA PHE A 103 -0.31 0.03 -0.45
C PHE A 103 -1.54 0.16 0.46
N THR A 104 -2.67 -0.46 0.10
CA THR A 104 -3.86 -0.54 0.95
C THR A 104 -3.54 -1.22 2.29
N LEU A 105 -2.88 -2.38 2.25
CA LEU A 105 -2.52 -3.12 3.46
C LEU A 105 -1.52 -2.36 4.34
N ILE A 106 -0.50 -1.74 3.74
CA ILE A 106 0.49 -0.91 4.43
C ILE A 106 -0.19 0.27 5.13
N SER A 107 -1.12 0.94 4.44
CA SER A 107 -1.91 2.02 5.03
C SER A 107 -2.65 1.50 6.28
N VAL A 108 -3.39 0.40 6.18
CA VAL A 108 -4.12 -0.17 7.32
C VAL A 108 -3.20 -0.59 8.47
N LEU A 109 -2.04 -1.19 8.18
CA LEU A 109 -1.04 -1.56 9.19
C LEU A 109 -0.55 -0.33 9.94
N GLN A 110 -0.21 0.75 9.22
CA GLN A 110 0.27 2.01 9.80
C GLN A 110 -0.77 2.73 10.67
N MET A 111 -2.07 2.45 10.50
CA MET A 111 -3.12 2.98 11.39
C MET A 111 -3.26 2.19 12.69
N ARG A 112 -3.01 0.88 12.64
CA ARG A 112 -3.28 -0.04 13.74
C ARG A 112 -2.08 -0.23 14.67
N GLY A 113 -0.87 -0.01 14.17
CA GLY A 113 0.37 0.04 14.95
C GLY A 113 0.64 1.44 15.48
#